data_AF-A0A522DLZ9-F1
#
_entry.id   AF-A0A522DLZ9-F1
#
_cell.length_a   1.000
_cell.length_b   1.000
_cell.length_c   1.000
_cell.angle_alpha   90.00
_cell.angle_beta   90.00
_cell.angle_gamma   90.00
#
_symmetry.space_group_name_H-M   'P 1'
#
loop_
_entity.id
_entity.type
_entity.pdbx_description
1 polymer ?
#
loop_
_entity_poly.entity_id
_entity_poly.type
_entity_poly.pdbx_seq_one_letter_code
_entity_poly.pdbx_strand_id
1 'polypeptide(L)'
;MEVHTHTHTARKKWTHYFWEFLMLFLAVFCGFLAEYQLEHKIEKDREKQYMESMLEDLAADTLMLQNRMLRSGRIQKGLDSLKTWLYDTPSAEKNTETIYRQNASYTRQIIPSFSDQTATQLRNSGSMRLIRKRNVANDISKYGRRANNIERTCENFNEIIEDRASLEDRIFNRKYWSIIATDTASSLDIYSIDPAAKLLTLDENQLIGFGNITDRLQLFISRFIIPQLIRLNQNAIELITLIKKEYHLK
;
A
#
# COMPACT_ATOMS: atom_id res chain seq x y z
N MET A 1 4.41 -67.91 -66.59
CA MET A 1 5.07 -67.32 -65.40
C MET A 1 5.26 -65.86 -65.73
N GLU A 2 4.35 -65.00 -65.30
CA GLU A 2 4.44 -63.56 -65.56
C GLU A 2 5.49 -62.99 -64.61
N VAL A 3 6.63 -62.60 -65.19
CA VAL A 3 7.74 -62.01 -64.44
C VAL A 3 7.38 -60.54 -64.25
N HIS A 4 6.92 -60.19 -63.05
CA HIS A 4 6.76 -58.79 -62.65
C HIS A 4 8.12 -58.10 -62.68
N THR A 5 8.34 -57.26 -63.69
CA THR A 5 9.43 -56.30 -63.74
C THR A 5 9.19 -55.30 -62.61
N HIS A 6 9.81 -55.54 -61.45
CA HIS A 6 9.97 -54.50 -60.45
C HIS A 6 10.86 -53.42 -61.07
N THR A 7 10.24 -52.35 -61.57
CA THR A 7 10.94 -51.14 -61.99
C THR A 7 11.83 -50.69 -60.84
N HIS A 8 13.15 -50.84 -61.01
CA HIS A 8 14.14 -50.36 -60.07
C HIS A 8 13.87 -48.89 -59.80
N THR A 9 13.41 -48.57 -58.59
CA THR A 9 13.41 -47.20 -58.09
C THR A 9 14.85 -46.69 -58.19
N ALA A 10 15.07 -45.63 -58.97
CA ALA A 10 16.38 -45.03 -59.14
C ALA A 10 17.00 -44.78 -57.75
N ARG A 11 18.18 -45.35 -57.48
CA ARG A 11 18.86 -45.17 -56.19
C ARG A 11 19.06 -43.66 -55.97
N LYS A 12 18.43 -43.12 -54.93
CA LYS A 12 18.57 -41.73 -54.52
C LYS A 12 20.06 -41.44 -54.28
N LYS A 13 20.60 -40.46 -55.00
CA LYS A 13 21.98 -39.98 -54.80
C LYS A 13 22.09 -39.41 -53.38
N TRP A 14 23.27 -39.48 -52.77
CA TRP A 14 23.51 -38.96 -51.41
C TRP A 14 23.05 -37.51 -51.23
N THR A 15 23.15 -36.69 -52.28
CA THR A 15 22.62 -35.33 -52.32
C THR A 15 21.13 -35.25 -51.99
N HIS A 16 20.33 -36.23 -52.40
CA HIS A 16 18.91 -36.29 -52.10
C HIS A 16 18.64 -36.50 -50.60
N TYR A 17 19.41 -37.37 -49.94
CA TYR A 17 19.30 -37.57 -48.49
C TYR A 17 19.76 -36.33 -47.71
N PHE A 18 20.78 -35.63 -48.20
CA PHE A 18 21.20 -34.36 -47.61
C PHE A 18 20.11 -33.29 -47.70
N TRP A 19 19.46 -33.14 -48.86
CA TRP A 19 18.36 -32.19 -49.03
C TRP A 19 17.11 -32.57 -48.23
N GLU A 20 16.79 -33.86 -48.11
CA GLU A 20 15.72 -34.34 -47.23
C GLU A 20 16.03 -34.06 -45.75
N PHE A 21 17.24 -34.35 -45.30
CA PHE A 21 17.69 -33.99 -43.96
C PHE A 21 17.61 -32.48 -43.74
N LEU A 22 18.13 -31.68 -44.67
CA LEU A 22 18.13 -30.22 -44.55
C LEU A 22 16.71 -29.65 -44.50
N MET A 23 15.78 -30.21 -45.29
CA MET A 23 14.37 -29.82 -45.25
C MET A 23 13.73 -30.13 -43.89
N LEU A 24 13.91 -31.35 -43.37
CA LEU A 24 13.37 -31.75 -42.06
C LEU A 24 14.02 -30.97 -40.91
N PHE A 25 15.34 -30.78 -40.98
CA PHE A 25 16.11 -29.98 -40.02
C PHE A 25 15.62 -28.53 -40.02
N LEU A 26 15.49 -27.91 -41.19
CA LEU A 26 14.98 -26.54 -41.30
C LEU A 26 13.54 -26.42 -40.81
N ALA A 27 12.67 -27.40 -41.08
CA ALA A 27 11.30 -27.38 -40.58
C ALA A 27 11.24 -27.35 -39.05
N VAL A 28 12.01 -28.21 -38.39
CA VAL A 28 12.09 -28.26 -36.92
C VAL A 28 12.81 -27.03 -36.36
N PHE A 29 13.93 -26.62 -36.96
CA PHE A 29 14.71 -25.46 -36.53
C PHE A 29 13.91 -24.15 -36.63
N CYS A 30 13.19 -23.95 -37.74
CA CYS A 30 12.30 -22.80 -37.91
C CYS A 30 11.13 -22.83 -36.93
N GLY A 31 10.60 -24.01 -36.60
CA GLY A 31 9.59 -24.17 -35.54
C GLY A 31 10.08 -23.65 -34.20
N PHE A 32 11.27 -24.10 -33.76
CA PHE A 32 11.88 -23.61 -32.52
C PHE A 32 12.22 -22.11 -32.56
N LEU A 33 12.73 -21.60 -33.69
CA LEU A 33 13.04 -20.17 -33.83
C LEU A 33 11.78 -19.31 -33.77
N ALA A 34 10.70 -19.75 -34.40
CA ALA A 34 9.41 -19.05 -34.38
C ALA A 34 8.82 -19.01 -32.96
N GLU A 35 8.88 -20.12 -32.23
CA GLU A 35 8.43 -20.20 -30.84
C GLU A 35 9.26 -19.28 -29.93
N TYR A 36 10.59 -19.31 -30.04
CA TYR A 36 11.49 -18.41 -29.30
C TYR A 36 11.20 -16.93 -29.57
N GLN A 37 10.98 -16.56 -30.83
CA GLN A 37 10.63 -15.18 -31.19
C GLN A 37 9.25 -14.76 -30.69
N LEU A 38 8.26 -15.66 -30.80
CA LEU A 38 6.89 -15.40 -30.34
C LEU A 38 6.85 -15.22 -28.82
N GLU A 39 7.51 -16.10 -28.06
CA GLU A 39 7.59 -16.00 -26.61
C GLU A 39 8.24 -14.68 -26.17
N HIS A 40 9.37 -14.32 -26.78
CA HIS A 40 10.06 -13.06 -26.46
C HIS A 40 9.22 -11.81 -26.77
N LYS A 41 8.36 -11.87 -27.80
CA LYS A 41 7.40 -10.80 -28.10
C LYS A 41 6.29 -10.76 -27.07
N ILE A 42 5.68 -11.90 -26.75
CA ILE A 42 4.60 -12.00 -25.75
C ILE A 42 5.07 -11.53 -24.38
N GLU A 43 6.27 -11.90 -23.95
CA GLU A 43 6.85 -11.46 -22.67
C GLU A 43 7.03 -9.93 -22.62
N LYS A 44 7.52 -9.32 -23.71
CA LYS A 44 7.65 -7.86 -23.84
C LYS A 44 6.30 -7.16 -23.74
N ASP A 45 5.29 -7.68 -24.42
CA ASP A 45 3.95 -7.10 -24.42
C ASP A 45 3.31 -7.21 -23.03
N ARG A 46 3.47 -8.36 -22.35
CA ARG A 46 3.02 -8.56 -20.96
C ARG A 46 3.75 -7.68 -19.96
N GLU A 47 5.07 -7.55 -20.08
CA GLU A 47 5.88 -6.66 -19.25
C GLU A 47 5.37 -5.21 -19.38
N LYS A 48 5.09 -4.74 -20.59
CA LYS A 48 4.55 -3.41 -20.84
C LYS A 48 3.16 -3.21 -20.22
N GLN A 49 2.22 -4.14 -20.44
CA GLN A 49 0.88 -4.10 -19.85
C GLN A 49 0.94 -4.05 -18.31
N TYR A 50 1.84 -4.84 -17.74
CA TYR A 50 2.07 -4.85 -16.30
C TYR A 50 2.62 -3.51 -15.79
N MET A 51 3.51 -2.84 -16.54
CA MET A 51 3.99 -1.50 -16.18
C MET A 51 2.91 -0.42 -16.30
N GLU A 52 1.99 -0.54 -17.27
CA GLU A 52 0.84 0.38 -17.39
C GLU A 52 -0.09 0.24 -16.18
N SER A 53 -0.44 -0.99 -15.79
CA SER A 53 -1.22 -1.26 -14.57
C SER A 53 -0.51 -0.73 -13.31
N MET A 54 0.81 -0.95 -13.21
CA MET A 54 1.62 -0.46 -12.09
C MET A 54 1.57 1.08 -11.97
N LEU A 55 1.52 1.80 -13.09
CA LEU A 55 1.41 3.26 -13.07
C LEU A 55 0.05 3.73 -12.55
N GLU A 56 -1.04 3.04 -12.91
CA GLU A 56 -2.39 3.32 -12.41
C GLU A 56 -2.47 3.09 -10.90
N ASP A 57 -1.94 1.96 -10.43
CA ASP A 57 -1.89 1.61 -9.01
C ASP A 57 -1.06 2.63 -8.22
N LEU A 58 0.16 2.96 -8.68
CA LEU A 58 1.01 3.94 -8.02
C LEU A 58 0.37 5.34 -7.99
N ALA A 59 -0.37 5.73 -9.03
CA ALA A 59 -1.09 7.00 -9.04
C ALA A 59 -2.20 7.01 -7.97
N ALA A 60 -3.01 5.95 -7.89
CA ALA A 60 -4.02 5.79 -6.84
C ALA A 60 -3.39 5.80 -5.44
N ASP A 61 -2.26 5.11 -5.28
CA ASP A 61 -1.50 5.06 -4.03
C ASP A 61 -1.01 6.44 -3.61
N THR A 62 -0.51 7.28 -4.54
CA THR A 62 -0.08 8.65 -4.18
C THR A 62 -1.24 9.52 -3.64
N LEU A 63 -2.42 9.43 -4.24
CA LEU A 63 -3.60 10.17 -3.76
C LEU A 63 -4.03 9.69 -2.38
N MET A 64 -4.08 8.36 -2.19
CA MET A 64 -4.38 7.75 -0.90
C MET A 64 -3.37 8.16 0.18
N LEU A 65 -2.07 8.14 -0.15
CA LEU A 65 -1.00 8.54 0.77
C LEU A 65 -1.13 10.02 1.16
N GLN A 66 -1.47 10.90 0.22
CA GLN A 66 -1.69 12.32 0.50
C GLN A 66 -2.84 12.54 1.49
N ASN A 67 -3.99 11.89 1.27
CA ASN A 67 -5.11 11.93 2.23
C ASN A 67 -4.69 11.42 3.61
N ARG A 68 -3.95 10.31 3.69
CA ARG A 68 -3.45 9.75 4.95
C ARG A 68 -2.49 10.69 5.68
N MET A 69 -1.61 11.38 4.95
CA MET A 69 -0.73 12.39 5.54
C MET A 69 -1.52 13.56 6.13
N LEU A 70 -2.52 14.06 5.40
CA LEU A 70 -3.39 15.13 5.88
C LEU A 70 -4.14 14.72 7.16
N ARG A 71 -4.77 13.53 7.13
CA ARG A 71 -5.48 12.94 8.26
C ARG A 71 -4.57 12.76 9.47
N SER A 72 -3.40 12.14 9.27
CA SER A 72 -2.41 11.93 10.34
C SER A 72 -1.90 13.24 10.93
N GLY A 73 -1.68 14.26 10.10
CA GLY A 73 -1.27 15.59 10.55
C GLY A 73 -2.34 16.30 11.39
N ARG A 74 -3.62 16.16 11.04
CA ARG A 74 -4.73 16.70 11.83
C ARG A 74 -4.87 15.99 13.17
N ILE A 75 -4.78 14.66 13.18
CA ILE A 75 -4.79 13.87 14.41
C ILE A 75 -3.62 14.26 15.31
N GLN A 76 -2.41 14.32 14.77
CA GLN A 76 -1.21 14.68 15.54
C GLN A 76 -1.37 16.03 16.26
N LYS A 77 -1.85 17.06 15.56
CA LYS A 77 -2.11 18.39 16.17
C LYS A 77 -3.24 18.33 17.20
N GLY A 78 -4.29 17.58 16.89
CA GLY A 78 -5.40 17.35 17.80
C GLY A 78 -4.96 16.72 19.12
N LEU A 79 -4.15 15.67 19.07
CA LEU A 79 -3.61 14.99 20.25
C LEU A 79 -2.61 15.86 21.02
N ASP A 80 -1.81 16.66 20.31
CA ASP A 80 -0.85 17.59 20.92
C ASP A 80 -1.56 18.68 21.75
N SER A 81 -2.72 19.15 21.29
CA SER A 81 -3.57 20.05 22.09
C SER A 81 -4.38 19.30 23.16
N LEU A 82 -4.84 18.07 22.91
CA LEU A 82 -5.60 17.30 23.90
C LEU A 82 -4.78 17.01 25.16
N LYS A 83 -3.53 16.59 25.02
CA LYS A 83 -2.67 16.25 26.17
C LYS A 83 -2.42 17.44 27.09
N THR A 84 -2.37 18.67 26.58
CA THR A 84 -2.11 19.86 27.43
C THR A 84 -3.28 20.14 28.36
N TRP A 85 -4.52 19.89 27.92
CA TRP A 85 -5.70 20.00 28.78
C TRP A 85 -5.72 18.93 29.88
N LEU A 86 -5.17 17.74 29.61
CA LEU A 86 -5.21 16.60 30.51
C LEU A 86 -4.16 16.65 31.63
N TYR A 87 -3.10 17.44 31.45
CA TYR A 87 -2.05 17.61 32.47
C TYR A 87 -2.34 18.72 33.49
N ASP A 88 -3.47 19.40 33.37
CA ASP A 88 -3.87 20.49 34.28
C ASP A 88 -5.36 20.36 34.65
N THR A 89 -5.64 19.78 35.82
CA THR A 89 -7.01 19.43 36.26
C THR A 89 -8.00 20.61 36.24
N PRO A 90 -7.69 21.81 36.79
CA PRO A 90 -8.55 22.98 36.65
C PRO A 90 -8.86 23.36 35.19
N SER A 91 -7.87 23.22 34.30
CA SER A 91 -8.06 23.46 32.87
C SER A 91 -8.92 22.38 32.22
N ALA A 92 -8.76 21.12 32.64
CA ALA A 92 -9.60 20.01 32.19
C ALA A 92 -11.08 20.24 32.50
N GLU A 93 -11.40 20.65 33.72
CA GLU A 93 -12.77 20.96 34.15
C GLU A 93 -13.37 22.10 33.32
N LYS A 94 -12.62 23.20 33.17
CA LYS A 94 -13.06 24.39 32.42
C LYS A 94 -13.26 24.15 30.92
N ASN A 95 -12.49 23.23 30.33
CA ASN A 95 -12.47 22.98 28.88
C ASN A 95 -13.10 21.64 28.48
N THR A 96 -14.01 21.11 29.32
CA THR A 96 -14.65 19.80 29.13
C THR A 96 -15.19 19.60 27.72
N GLU A 97 -15.95 20.56 27.16
CA GLU A 97 -16.53 20.41 25.81
C GLU A 97 -15.45 20.22 24.72
N THR A 98 -14.39 21.02 24.79
CA THR A 98 -13.24 20.93 23.87
C THR A 98 -12.54 19.58 24.00
N ILE A 99 -12.33 19.11 25.22
CA ILE A 99 -11.68 17.83 25.51
C ILE A 99 -12.52 16.68 24.96
N TYR A 100 -13.84 16.70 25.15
CA TYR A 100 -14.77 15.74 24.57
C TYR A 100 -14.70 15.72 23.04
N ARG A 101 -14.72 16.91 22.42
CA ARG A 101 -14.63 17.07 20.96
C ARG A 101 -13.33 16.52 20.40
N GLN A 102 -12.20 16.93 20.97
CA GLN A 102 -10.87 16.52 20.55
C GLN A 102 -10.65 15.02 20.77
N ASN A 103 -11.10 14.50 21.91
CA ASN A 103 -11.08 13.06 22.18
C ASN A 103 -11.84 12.31 21.08
N ALA A 104 -13.11 12.66 20.83
CA ALA A 104 -13.92 11.97 19.84
C ALA A 104 -13.35 12.07 18.41
N SER A 105 -12.85 13.25 18.02
CA SER A 105 -12.33 13.50 16.66
C SER A 105 -11.01 12.80 16.33
N TYR A 106 -10.10 12.67 17.30
CA TYR A 106 -8.71 12.36 16.98
C TYR A 106 -8.21 11.01 17.48
N THR A 107 -9.02 10.31 18.27
CA THR A 107 -8.49 9.19 19.05
C THR A 107 -9.06 7.83 18.66
N ARG A 108 -10.08 7.82 17.79
CA ARG A 108 -10.82 6.62 17.39
C ARG A 108 -10.44 6.08 16.01
N GLN A 109 -9.20 6.27 15.58
CA GLN A 109 -8.84 5.97 14.20
C GLN A 109 -7.86 4.81 14.07
N ILE A 110 -8.41 3.68 13.64
CA ILE A 110 -7.69 2.51 13.14
C ILE A 110 -6.87 2.97 11.93
N ILE A 111 -5.55 2.80 12.02
CA ILE A 111 -4.64 3.18 10.95
C ILE A 111 -5.01 2.36 9.72
N PRO A 112 -5.17 2.99 8.54
CA PRO A 112 -5.74 2.29 7.42
C PRO A 112 -4.82 1.18 6.89
N SER A 113 -5.38 0.01 6.56
CA SER A 113 -4.68 -1.01 5.75
C SER A 113 -4.34 -0.40 4.39
N PHE A 114 -3.16 -0.68 3.84
CA PHE A 114 -2.94 -0.33 2.43
C PHE A 114 -3.84 -1.24 1.60
N SER A 115 -4.24 -0.81 0.40
CA SER A 115 -4.93 -1.70 -0.51
C SER A 115 -4.02 -2.89 -0.77
N ASP A 116 -4.41 -4.03 -0.22
CA ASP A 116 -3.74 -5.32 -0.32
C ASP A 116 -3.36 -5.66 -1.77
N GLN A 117 -4.05 -5.08 -2.75
CA GLN A 117 -3.82 -5.28 -4.18
C GLN A 117 -2.40 -4.97 -4.64
N THR A 118 -1.80 -3.81 -4.37
CA THR A 118 -0.48 -3.50 -4.95
C THR A 118 0.61 -4.40 -4.35
N ALA A 119 0.72 -4.50 -3.02
CA ALA A 119 1.77 -5.28 -2.37
C ALA A 119 1.62 -6.81 -2.52
N THR A 120 0.38 -7.31 -2.53
CA THR A 120 0.10 -8.75 -2.66
C THR A 120 0.14 -9.21 -4.11
N GLN A 121 -0.25 -8.37 -5.08
CA GLN A 121 0.00 -8.65 -6.51
C GLN A 121 1.50 -8.60 -6.84
N LEU A 122 2.25 -7.66 -6.25
CA LEU A 122 3.71 -7.57 -6.42
C LEU A 122 4.47 -8.81 -5.94
N ARG A 123 4.02 -9.43 -4.84
CA ARG A 123 4.67 -10.61 -4.25
C ARG A 123 4.24 -11.94 -4.85
N ASN A 124 2.97 -12.05 -5.24
CA ASN A 124 2.37 -13.34 -5.58
C ASN A 124 2.19 -13.55 -7.08
N SER A 125 2.43 -12.52 -7.91
CA SER A 125 2.44 -12.70 -9.36
C SER A 125 3.82 -13.12 -9.84
N GLY A 126 3.88 -14.15 -10.69
CA GLY A 126 5.08 -14.47 -11.47
C GLY A 126 5.55 -13.33 -12.37
N SER A 127 4.81 -12.21 -12.41
CA SER A 127 5.07 -11.01 -13.21
C SER A 127 6.37 -10.30 -12.85
N MET A 128 6.88 -10.43 -11.61
CA MET A 128 8.21 -9.91 -11.27
C MET A 128 9.33 -10.52 -12.11
N ARG A 129 9.16 -11.78 -12.57
CA ARG A 129 10.11 -12.44 -13.48
C ARG A 129 10.08 -11.84 -14.89
N LEU A 130 8.96 -11.23 -15.30
CA LEU A 130 8.80 -10.61 -16.62
C LEU A 130 9.57 -9.29 -16.73
N ILE A 131 9.93 -8.65 -15.60
CA ILE A 131 10.61 -7.35 -15.58
C ILE A 131 12.09 -7.52 -15.90
N ARG A 132 12.47 -7.17 -17.13
CA ARG A 132 13.85 -7.26 -17.63
C ARG A 132 14.72 -6.10 -17.13
N LYS A 133 14.10 -4.96 -16.83
CA LYS A 133 14.80 -3.78 -16.32
C LYS A 133 15.05 -3.89 -14.81
N ARG A 134 16.27 -4.29 -14.45
CA ARG A 134 16.65 -4.60 -13.05
C ARG A 134 16.47 -3.42 -12.09
N ASN A 135 16.74 -2.19 -12.53
CA ASN A 135 16.51 -0.98 -11.74
C ASN A 135 15.03 -0.81 -11.37
N VAL A 136 14.12 -1.00 -12.33
CA VAL A 136 12.67 -0.95 -12.11
C VAL A 136 12.23 -2.05 -11.15
N ALA A 137 12.66 -3.30 -11.38
CA ALA A 137 12.33 -4.42 -10.50
C ALA A 137 12.80 -4.20 -9.04
N ASN A 138 14.00 -3.63 -8.87
CA ASN A 138 14.56 -3.32 -7.56
C ASN A 138 13.76 -2.22 -6.83
N ASP A 139 13.37 -1.15 -7.55
CA ASP A 139 12.62 -0.04 -6.96
C ASP A 139 11.16 -0.42 -6.65
N ILE A 140 10.54 -1.25 -7.48
CA ILE A 140 9.24 -1.88 -7.16
C ILE A 140 9.34 -2.70 -5.87
N SER A 141 10.37 -3.54 -5.75
CA SER A 141 10.58 -4.36 -4.55
C SER A 141 10.84 -3.49 -3.31
N LYS A 142 11.56 -2.38 -3.46
CA LYS A 142 11.82 -1.41 -2.39
C LYS A 142 10.54 -0.72 -1.95
N TYR A 143 9.69 -0.31 -2.89
CA TYR A 143 8.38 0.27 -2.63
C TYR A 143 7.50 -0.69 -1.82
N GLY A 144 7.33 -1.93 -2.30
CA GLY A 144 6.53 -2.96 -1.61
C GLY A 144 7.04 -3.28 -0.20
N ARG A 145 8.37 -3.38 0.00
CA ARG A 145 8.94 -3.56 1.35
C ARG A 145 8.62 -2.40 2.29
N ARG A 146 8.63 -1.16 1.78
CA ARG A 146 8.29 0.03 2.59
C ARG A 146 6.83 0.06 2.96
N ALA A 147 5.92 -0.27 2.04
CA ALA A 147 4.49 -0.40 2.34
C ALA A 147 4.24 -1.41 3.46
N ASN A 148 4.79 -2.63 3.35
CA ASN A 148 4.66 -3.67 4.38
C ASN A 148 5.24 -3.24 5.75
N ASN A 149 6.31 -2.44 5.75
CA ASN A 149 6.88 -1.94 7.01
C ASN A 149 5.98 -0.92 7.69
N ILE A 150 5.23 -0.13 6.92
CA ILE A 150 4.22 0.77 7.49
C ILE A 150 3.09 -0.06 8.08
N GLU A 151 2.58 -1.08 7.38
CA GLU A 151 1.54 -1.97 7.92
C GLU A 151 1.92 -2.59 9.25
N ARG A 152 3.13 -3.15 9.35
CA ARG A 152 3.64 -3.67 10.64
C ARG A 152 3.78 -2.61 11.71
N THR A 153 4.18 -1.39 11.32
CA THR A 153 4.21 -0.26 12.26
C THR A 153 2.79 0.02 12.77
N CYS A 154 1.78 -0.03 11.89
CA CYS A 154 0.39 0.16 12.24
C CYS A 154 -0.16 -0.95 13.15
N GLU A 155 0.24 -2.20 12.95
CA GLU A 155 -0.15 -3.32 13.83
C GLU A 155 0.33 -3.07 15.27
N ASN A 156 1.58 -2.65 15.45
CA ASN A 156 2.15 -2.31 16.76
C ASN A 156 1.43 -1.12 17.44
N PHE A 157 0.68 -0.33 16.69
CA PHE A 157 -0.09 0.79 17.24
C PHE A 157 -1.40 0.35 17.89
N ASN A 158 -1.94 -0.82 17.50
CA ASN A 158 -3.23 -1.30 18.00
C ASN A 158 -3.21 -1.51 19.52
N GLU A 159 -2.09 -1.98 20.07
CA GLU A 159 -1.91 -2.13 21.53
C GLU A 159 -2.07 -0.79 22.26
N ILE A 160 -1.51 0.30 21.72
CA ILE A 160 -1.63 1.65 22.31
C ILE A 160 -3.10 2.12 22.27
N ILE A 161 -3.85 1.77 21.23
CA ILE A 161 -5.27 2.11 21.10
C ILE A 161 -6.12 1.34 22.11
N GLU A 162 -5.84 0.06 22.32
CA GLU A 162 -6.56 -0.79 23.29
C GLU A 162 -6.36 -0.31 24.73
N ASP A 163 -5.11 -0.10 25.15
CA ASP A 163 -4.77 0.44 26.47
C ASP A 163 -5.50 1.76 26.71
N ARG A 164 -5.55 2.61 25.68
CA ARG A 164 -6.18 3.92 25.73
C ARG A 164 -7.69 3.83 25.86
N ALA A 165 -8.35 2.96 25.10
CA ALA A 165 -9.80 2.79 25.16
C ALA A 165 -10.27 2.44 26.58
N SER A 166 -9.50 1.62 27.30
CA SER A 166 -9.80 1.26 28.69
C SER A 166 -9.76 2.44 29.67
N LEU A 167 -8.91 3.43 29.41
CA LEU A 167 -8.82 4.67 30.18
C LEU A 167 -9.88 5.69 29.76
N GLU A 168 -10.21 5.74 28.45
CA GLU A 168 -11.24 6.63 27.91
C GLU A 168 -12.59 6.38 28.59
N ASP A 169 -12.99 5.12 28.75
CA ASP A 169 -14.28 4.76 29.35
C ASP A 169 -14.39 5.12 30.85
N ARG A 170 -13.28 5.45 31.53
CA ARG A 170 -13.26 5.93 32.92
C ARG A 170 -13.39 7.44 33.03
N ILE A 171 -13.07 8.18 31.96
CA ILE A 171 -13.01 9.64 31.95
C ILE A 171 -14.18 10.24 31.18
N PHE A 172 -14.66 9.56 30.14
CA PHE A 172 -15.63 10.09 29.20
C PHE A 172 -16.95 9.32 29.24
N ASN A 173 -18.07 10.06 29.27
CA ASN A 173 -19.39 9.48 29.13
C ASN A 173 -19.87 9.62 27.68
N ARG A 174 -20.00 8.49 26.98
CA ARG A 174 -20.39 8.42 25.56
C ARG A 174 -21.72 9.09 25.23
N LYS A 175 -22.61 9.30 26.21
CA LYS A 175 -23.90 9.98 25.98
C LYS A 175 -23.77 11.42 25.50
N TYR A 176 -22.61 12.06 25.74
CA TYR A 176 -22.42 13.48 25.49
C TYR A 176 -21.90 13.82 24.10
N TRP A 177 -21.70 12.85 23.20
CA TRP A 177 -21.27 13.16 21.84
C TRP A 177 -21.91 12.28 20.78
N SER A 178 -22.08 12.85 19.60
CA SER A 178 -22.58 12.16 18.41
C SER A 178 -21.86 12.65 17.16
N ILE A 179 -21.68 11.76 16.20
CA ILE A 179 -21.17 12.12 14.87
C ILE A 179 -22.27 12.91 14.14
N ILE A 180 -21.90 14.02 13.52
CA ILE A 180 -22.82 14.87 12.75
C ILE A 180 -22.43 15.00 11.28
N ALA A 181 -21.15 14.80 10.95
CA ALA A 181 -20.64 14.84 9.59
C ALA A 181 -19.28 14.14 9.52
N THR A 182 -18.78 13.93 8.31
CA THR A 182 -17.40 13.49 8.06
C THR A 182 -16.76 14.51 7.12
N ASP A 183 -15.58 15.01 7.49
CA ASP A 183 -14.79 15.90 6.66
C ASP A 183 -14.30 15.13 5.42
N THR A 184 -14.71 15.54 4.23
CA THR A 184 -14.41 14.85 2.98
C THR A 184 -12.93 14.88 2.60
N ALA A 185 -12.18 15.89 3.04
CA ALA A 185 -10.77 16.04 2.71
C ALA A 185 -9.88 15.14 3.56
N SER A 186 -10.21 14.97 4.84
CA SER A 186 -9.40 14.20 5.80
C SER A 186 -10.02 12.88 6.25
N SER A 187 -11.28 12.62 5.90
CA SER A 187 -12.06 11.48 6.37
C SER A 187 -12.12 11.40 7.91
N LEU A 188 -12.08 12.55 8.58
CA LEU A 188 -12.25 12.66 10.03
C LEU A 188 -13.71 12.99 10.34
N ASP A 189 -14.27 12.28 11.32
CA ASP A 189 -15.62 12.57 11.81
C ASP A 189 -15.65 13.88 12.61
N ILE A 190 -16.72 14.62 12.40
CA ILE A 190 -17.06 15.85 13.09
C ILE A 190 -18.12 15.52 14.12
N TYR A 191 -17.86 15.92 15.36
CA TYR A 191 -18.70 15.59 16.51
C TYR A 191 -19.43 16.82 17.04
N SER A 192 -20.70 16.63 17.40
CA SER A 192 -21.42 17.55 18.29
C SER A 192 -21.28 17.07 19.72
N ILE A 193 -21.06 18.00 20.65
CA ILE A 193 -20.92 17.74 22.08
C ILE A 193 -22.09 18.40 22.81
N ASP A 194 -22.73 17.67 23.72
CA ASP A 194 -23.74 18.22 24.62
C ASP A 194 -23.11 19.30 25.52
N PRO A 195 -23.63 20.54 25.56
CA PRO A 195 -23.12 21.59 26.46
C PRO A 195 -23.14 21.21 27.94
N ALA A 196 -23.97 20.23 28.35
CA ALA A 196 -24.02 19.69 29.70
C ALA A 196 -22.96 18.60 29.97
N ALA A 197 -22.03 18.36 29.04
CA ALA A 197 -20.97 17.38 29.20
C ALA A 197 -20.14 17.63 30.47
N LYS A 198 -19.87 16.55 31.20
CA LYS A 198 -18.95 16.52 32.35
C LYS A 198 -18.02 15.33 32.20
N LEU A 199 -16.75 15.49 32.57
CA LEU A 199 -15.86 14.35 32.75
C LEU A 199 -16.41 13.47 33.88
N LEU A 200 -16.27 12.15 33.75
CA LEU A 200 -16.70 11.19 34.77
C LEU A 200 -15.86 11.29 36.05
N THR A 201 -14.65 11.82 35.92
CA THR A 201 -13.67 11.96 36.98
C THR A 201 -12.82 13.21 36.76
N LEU A 202 -12.40 13.85 37.85
CA LEU A 202 -11.37 14.90 37.87
C LEU A 202 -10.16 14.44 38.72
N ASP A 203 -10.04 13.13 38.96
CA ASP A 203 -8.86 12.57 39.60
C ASP A 203 -7.61 12.84 38.76
N GLU A 204 -6.66 13.55 39.36
CA GLU A 204 -5.45 14.02 38.69
C GLU A 204 -4.63 12.85 38.10
N ASN A 205 -4.53 11.72 38.81
CA ASN A 205 -3.78 10.57 38.33
C ASN A 205 -4.43 9.93 37.09
N GLN A 206 -5.76 9.86 37.04
CA GLN A 206 -6.48 9.36 35.87
C GLN A 206 -6.31 10.29 34.66
N LEU A 207 -6.42 11.60 34.87
CA LEU A 207 -6.23 12.59 33.80
C LEU A 207 -4.80 12.59 33.27
N ILE A 208 -3.79 12.59 34.15
CA ILE A 208 -2.37 12.47 33.78
C ILE A 208 -2.11 11.14 33.06
N GLY A 209 -2.67 10.03 33.55
CA GLY A 209 -2.54 8.73 32.90
C GLY A 209 -3.07 8.73 31.47
N PHE A 210 -4.22 9.38 31.23
CA PHE A 210 -4.78 9.55 29.90
C PHE A 210 -4.00 10.56 29.03
N GLY A 211 -3.46 11.62 29.64
CA GLY A 211 -2.53 12.54 29.01
C GLY A 211 -1.28 11.83 28.49
N ASN A 212 -0.67 10.96 29.31
CA ASN A 212 0.52 10.20 28.96
C ASN A 212 0.32 9.28 27.76
N ILE A 213 -0.82 8.57 27.69
CA ILE A 213 -1.10 7.71 26.54
C ILE A 213 -1.47 8.52 25.29
N THR A 214 -2.13 9.67 25.47
CA THR A 214 -2.41 10.63 24.39
C THR A 214 -1.12 11.21 23.80
N ASP A 215 -0.15 11.56 24.65
CA ASP A 215 1.18 12.01 24.22
C ASP A 215 1.95 10.91 23.49
N ARG A 216 1.92 9.67 24.00
CA ARG A 216 2.52 8.51 23.33
C ARG A 216 1.94 8.31 21.94
N LEU A 217 0.62 8.42 21.80
CA LEU A 217 -0.08 8.32 20.52
C LEU A 217 0.36 9.43 19.56
N GLN A 218 0.44 10.66 20.04
CA GLN A 218 0.89 11.83 19.29
C GLN A 218 2.34 11.67 18.81
N LEU A 219 3.23 11.23 19.69
CA LEU A 219 4.64 10.94 19.39
C LEU A 219 4.76 9.82 18.39
N PHE A 220 3.95 8.76 18.51
CA PHE A 220 3.96 7.66 17.56
C PHE A 220 3.62 8.13 16.13
N ILE A 221 2.54 8.92 15.99
CA ILE A 221 2.12 9.43 14.69
C ILE A 221 3.18 10.38 14.11
N SER A 222 3.73 11.28 14.91
CA SER A 222 4.71 12.27 14.46
C SER A 222 6.08 11.67 14.13
N ARG A 223 6.55 10.68 14.90
CA ARG A 223 7.90 10.10 14.77
C ARG A 223 7.94 8.92 13.82
N PHE A 224 6.85 8.16 13.69
CA PHE A 224 6.84 6.93 12.88
C PHE A 224 5.90 7.02 11.69
N ILE A 225 4.62 7.34 11.88
CA ILE A 225 3.62 7.26 10.79
C ILE A 225 3.86 8.33 9.73
N ILE A 226 3.82 9.61 10.08
CA ILE A 226 3.95 10.72 9.12
C ILE A 226 5.25 10.61 8.30
N PRO A 227 6.44 10.40 8.92
CA PRO A 227 7.68 10.27 8.15
C PRO A 227 7.72 9.06 7.22
N GLN A 228 7.09 7.95 7.59
CA GLN A 228 7.02 6.78 6.70
C GLN A 228 6.08 7.03 5.52
N LEU A 229 4.91 7.65 5.74
CA LEU A 229 3.98 8.02 4.66
C LEU A 229 4.63 8.98 3.65
N ILE A 230 5.33 10.02 4.14
CA ILE A 230 6.08 10.96 3.28
C ILE A 230 7.11 10.22 2.43
N ARG A 231 7.91 9.33 3.04
CA ARG A 231 8.94 8.56 2.34
C ARG A 231 8.37 7.56 1.34
N LEU A 232 7.21 6.97 1.61
CA LEU A 232 6.55 6.05 0.69
C LEU A 232 5.97 6.83 -0.51
N ASN A 233 5.33 7.97 -0.27
CA ASN A 233 4.79 8.83 -1.32
C ASN A 233 5.89 9.33 -2.26
N GLN A 234 7.01 9.79 -1.70
CA GLN A 234 8.18 10.19 -2.49
C GLN A 234 8.72 9.02 -3.33
N ASN A 235 8.81 7.82 -2.76
CA ASN A 235 9.26 6.65 -3.49
C ASN A 235 8.28 6.24 -4.61
N ALA A 236 6.97 6.39 -4.40
CA ALA A 236 5.98 6.16 -5.46
C ALA A 236 6.19 7.12 -6.64
N ILE A 237 6.37 8.42 -6.36
CA ILE A 237 6.61 9.45 -7.40
C ILE A 237 7.90 9.16 -8.19
N GLU A 238 8.97 8.80 -7.48
CA GLU A 238 10.24 8.40 -8.11
C GLU A 238 10.08 7.17 -9.00
N LEU A 239 9.35 6.16 -8.52
CA LEU A 239 9.09 4.93 -9.25
C LEU A 239 8.21 5.16 -10.48
N ILE A 240 7.15 5.99 -10.38
CA ILE A 240 6.33 6.44 -11.51
C ILE A 240 7.24 7.08 -12.57
N THR A 241 8.11 7.99 -12.16
CA THR A 241 9.02 8.70 -13.07
C THR A 241 9.98 7.72 -13.75
N LEU A 242 10.52 6.76 -12.99
CA LEU A 242 11.40 5.72 -13.52
C LEU A 242 10.69 4.83 -14.54
N ILE A 243 9.50 4.32 -14.23
CA ILE A 243 8.74 3.45 -15.14
C ILE A 243 8.41 4.19 -16.44
N LYS A 244 7.90 5.43 -16.36
CA LYS A 244 7.61 6.25 -17.55
C LYS A 244 8.83 6.45 -18.43
N LYS A 245 9.98 6.77 -17.83
CA LYS A 245 11.25 6.93 -18.55
C LYS A 245 11.70 5.64 -19.23
N GLU A 246 11.69 4.55 -18.49
CA GLU A 246 12.26 3.27 -18.92
C GLU A 246 11.40 2.56 -19.98
N TYR A 247 10.07 2.68 -19.90
CA TYR A 247 9.13 2.04 -20.81
C TYR A 247 8.51 2.98 -21.84
N HIS A 248 8.89 4.25 -21.85
CA HIS A 248 8.35 5.28 -22.73
C HIS A 248 6.81 5.41 -22.62
N LEU A 249 6.31 5.31 -21.39
CA LEU A 249 4.89 5.41 -21.05
C LEU A 249 4.53 6.85 -20.64
N LYS A 250 3.25 7.21 -20.77
CA LYS A 250 2.75 8.56 -20.46
C LYS A 250 2.51 8.78 -18.98
#